data_AF-A0A0N1AXR7-F1
#
_entry.id   AF-A0A0N1AXR7-F1
#
_cell.length_a   1.000
_cell.length_b   1.000
_cell.length_c   1.000
_cell.angle_alpha   90.00
_cell.angle_beta   90.00
_cell.angle_gamma   90.00
#
_symmetry.space_group_name_H-M   'P 1'
#
loop_
_entity.id
_entity.type
_entity.pdbx_description
1 polymer ?
#
loop_
_entity_poly.entity_id
_entity_poly.type
_entity_poly.pdbx_seq_one_letter_code
_entity_poly.pdbx_strand_id
1 'polypeptide(L)'
;MKARPKLTHTPYAGPTRPFTIGLSALDPTRWIEPDAERDWYLNEKRALAAARLDEVFRATEDSLPAQEECLAALVAHLKAHHPQHMHAPSLTDETLSPLLRAGMLVQDDLVIMMKRDAGWSIAAAHLSFPSSWSLAEKFDRPMEEVHEHVPGFQGGTRNAAMINRIFDNLAPGLPAERFNWSINWKEKLFHPETGRNDDAQPHEAVVRVERQTLTKLPVTGAIVFTIRIYMDPVTAFRNHPDGRRLGAALAEQLEGLAGDQLRYKGLDTQRDRLVAHLRQDTALENQR
;
A
#
# COMPACT_ATOMS: atom_id res chain seq x y z
N MET A 1 25.69 13.10 -1.96
CA MET A 1 24.69 13.34 -3.02
C MET A 1 23.34 12.88 -2.50
N LYS A 2 22.36 13.78 -2.31
CA LYS A 2 20.98 13.34 -2.03
C LYS A 2 20.50 12.56 -3.26
N ALA A 3 20.06 11.31 -3.08
CA ALA A 3 19.50 10.52 -4.17
C ALA A 3 18.37 11.32 -4.84
N ARG A 4 18.33 11.32 -6.18
CA ARG A 4 17.21 11.94 -6.91
C ARG A 4 15.90 11.29 -6.43
N PRO A 5 14.87 12.06 -6.07
CA PRO A 5 13.58 11.47 -5.75
C PRO A 5 13.05 10.75 -6.99
N LYS A 6 12.74 9.45 -6.83
CA LYS A 6 12.27 8.60 -7.92
C LYS A 6 10.76 8.48 -7.82
N LEU A 7 10.04 9.12 -8.74
CA LEU A 7 8.62 8.86 -9.01
C LEU A 7 8.48 7.46 -9.64
N THR A 8 8.68 6.42 -8.84
CA THR A 8 8.94 5.04 -9.31
C THR A 8 7.71 4.45 -9.98
N HIS A 9 6.55 4.63 -9.35
CA HIS A 9 5.25 4.23 -9.88
C HIS A 9 4.34 5.44 -9.91
N THR A 10 3.77 5.75 -11.08
CA THR A 10 2.98 6.96 -11.29
C THR A 10 1.54 6.63 -11.72
N PRO A 11 0.77 5.88 -10.92
CA PRO A 11 -0.56 5.39 -11.31
C PRO A 11 -1.55 6.54 -11.59
N TYR A 12 -1.34 7.69 -10.98
CA TYR A 12 -2.09 8.93 -11.22
C TYR A 12 -1.85 9.53 -12.62
N ALA A 13 -0.82 9.09 -13.34
CA ALA A 13 -0.51 9.50 -14.71
C ALA A 13 -0.83 8.40 -15.75
N GLY A 14 -1.59 7.38 -15.36
CA GLY A 14 -2.06 6.28 -16.19
C GLY A 14 -3.58 6.21 -16.32
N PRO A 15 -4.13 5.07 -16.82
CA PRO A 15 -5.57 4.87 -16.94
C PRO A 15 -6.26 4.62 -15.59
N THR A 16 -5.50 4.31 -14.54
CA THR A 16 -6.02 4.07 -13.20
C THR A 16 -6.77 5.29 -12.68
N ARG A 17 -7.99 5.07 -12.19
CA ARG A 17 -8.80 6.11 -11.54
C ARG A 17 -9.00 5.74 -10.07
N PRO A 18 -8.98 6.73 -9.14
CA PRO A 18 -9.38 6.50 -7.75
C PRO A 18 -10.74 5.80 -7.65
N PHE A 19 -10.92 5.00 -6.60
CA PHE A 19 -12.17 4.25 -6.36
C PHE A 19 -12.56 3.28 -7.49
N THR A 20 -11.56 2.76 -8.21
CA THR A 20 -11.70 1.59 -9.07
C THR A 20 -10.84 0.44 -8.53
N ILE A 21 -11.22 -0.81 -8.84
CA ILE A 21 -10.45 -2.00 -8.41
C ILE A 21 -9.10 -2.06 -9.16
N GLY A 22 -9.14 -1.97 -10.49
CA GLY A 22 -7.95 -1.77 -11.32
C GLY A 22 -6.88 -2.85 -11.20
N LEU A 23 -7.27 -4.12 -11.06
CA LEU A 23 -6.33 -5.24 -11.00
C LEU A 23 -5.81 -5.62 -12.39
N SER A 24 -4.52 -5.93 -12.45
CA SER A 24 -3.83 -6.54 -13.57
C SER A 24 -3.11 -7.82 -13.12
N ALA A 25 -2.76 -8.69 -14.08
CA ALA A 25 -1.90 -9.82 -13.81
C ALA A 25 -0.51 -9.34 -13.36
N LEU A 26 0.07 -10.01 -12.38
CA LEU A 26 1.44 -9.79 -11.92
C LEU A 26 2.33 -10.91 -12.45
N ASP A 27 3.48 -10.56 -13.04
CA ASP A 27 4.58 -11.49 -13.23
C ASP A 27 5.04 -12.03 -11.87
N PRO A 28 4.94 -13.35 -11.58
CA PRO A 28 5.30 -13.92 -10.29
C PRO A 28 6.75 -13.64 -9.86
N THR A 29 7.66 -13.40 -10.81
CA THR A 29 9.05 -13.06 -10.52
C THR A 29 9.22 -11.65 -9.93
N ARG A 30 8.18 -10.80 -10.05
CA ARG A 30 8.12 -9.43 -9.53
C ARG A 30 7.24 -9.30 -8.29
N TRP A 31 7.06 -10.37 -7.53
CA TRP A 31 6.24 -10.33 -6.32
C TRP A 31 6.71 -9.22 -5.37
N ILE A 32 8.00 -9.19 -5.05
CA ILE A 32 8.62 -8.17 -4.21
C ILE A 32 9.56 -7.31 -5.06
N GLU A 33 9.62 -6.00 -4.78
CA GLU A 33 10.48 -5.04 -5.49
C GLU A 33 11.40 -4.30 -4.50
N PRO A 34 12.44 -4.95 -3.94
CA PRO A 34 13.38 -4.29 -3.04
C PRO A 34 14.14 -3.18 -3.77
N ASP A 35 14.36 -2.07 -3.08
CA ASP A 35 15.12 -0.93 -3.59
C ASP A 35 16.22 -0.46 -2.63
N ALA A 36 16.86 0.66 -2.96
CA ALA A 36 17.96 1.22 -2.19
C ALA A 36 17.54 1.74 -0.80
N GLU A 37 16.23 1.92 -0.54
CA GLU A 37 15.70 2.39 0.74
C GLU A 37 15.35 1.25 1.69
N ARG A 38 15.56 -0.01 1.27
CA ARG A 38 15.18 -1.20 2.03
C ARG A 38 15.56 -1.15 3.51
N ASP A 39 16.79 -0.80 3.83
CA ASP A 39 17.26 -0.81 5.22
C ASP A 39 16.56 0.24 6.08
N TRP A 40 16.18 1.38 5.50
CA TRP A 40 15.38 2.39 6.19
C TRP A 40 13.99 1.87 6.55
N TYR A 41 13.28 1.25 5.60
CA TYR A 41 11.98 0.63 5.85
C TYR A 41 12.10 -0.46 6.93
N LEU A 42 13.08 -1.34 6.85
CA LEU A 42 13.23 -2.43 7.82
C LEU A 42 13.64 -1.94 9.22
N ASN A 43 14.42 -0.86 9.31
CA ASN A 43 14.70 -0.21 10.59
C ASN A 43 13.43 0.38 11.20
N GLU A 44 12.59 1.03 10.40
CA GLU A 44 11.31 1.57 10.85
C GLU A 44 10.38 0.46 11.35
N LYS A 45 10.25 -0.65 10.61
CA LYS A 45 9.47 -1.82 11.05
C LYS A 45 9.97 -2.37 12.38
N ARG A 46 11.29 -2.51 12.55
CA ARG A 46 11.88 -2.97 13.82
C ARG A 46 11.56 -2.03 14.97
N ALA A 47 11.67 -0.72 14.76
CA ALA A 47 11.34 0.28 15.78
C ALA A 47 9.86 0.23 16.15
N LEU A 48 8.97 0.11 15.17
CA LEU A 48 7.52 -0.02 15.38
C LEU A 48 7.16 -1.32 16.10
N ALA A 49 7.73 -2.46 15.71
CA ALA A 49 7.49 -3.73 16.39
C ALA A 49 7.98 -3.71 17.84
N ALA A 50 9.08 -3.01 18.14
CA ALA A 50 9.58 -2.88 19.50
C ALA A 50 8.73 -1.94 20.38
N ALA A 51 8.18 -0.86 19.82
CA ALA A 51 7.51 0.18 20.59
C ALA A 51 5.96 0.11 20.54
N ARG A 52 5.39 -0.50 19.50
CA ARG A 52 3.97 -0.39 19.13
C ARG A 52 3.43 -1.69 18.52
N LEU A 53 3.87 -2.84 19.04
CA LEU A 53 3.55 -4.16 18.48
C LEU A 53 2.05 -4.35 18.22
N ASP A 54 1.19 -3.99 19.18
CA ASP A 54 -0.27 -4.16 19.11
C ASP A 54 -0.96 -3.31 18.04
N GLU A 55 -0.27 -2.30 17.50
CA GLU A 55 -0.76 -1.45 16.42
C GLU A 55 -0.34 -1.95 15.04
N VAL A 56 0.81 -2.63 14.95
CA VAL A 56 1.39 -3.09 13.68
C VAL A 56 1.27 -4.58 13.45
N PHE A 57 0.95 -5.38 14.47
CA PHE A 57 0.81 -6.82 14.36
C PHE A 57 -0.43 -7.35 15.06
N ARG A 58 -1.22 -8.16 14.34
CA ARG A 58 -2.34 -8.94 14.89
C ARG A 58 -2.45 -10.26 14.15
N ALA A 59 -2.89 -11.30 14.85
CA ALA A 59 -3.13 -12.62 14.29
C ALA A 59 -4.25 -13.33 15.04
N THR A 60 -5.07 -14.07 14.29
CA THR A 60 -6.10 -14.99 14.81
C THR A 60 -5.45 -16.34 15.08
N GLU A 61 -6.00 -17.12 16.02
CA GLU A 61 -5.41 -18.40 16.43
C GLU A 61 -5.30 -19.41 15.28
N ASP A 62 -6.27 -19.40 14.35
CA ASP A 62 -6.33 -20.28 13.18
C ASP A 62 -5.39 -19.86 12.04
N SER A 63 -4.76 -18.70 12.12
CA SER A 63 -3.94 -18.16 11.02
C SER A 63 -2.51 -18.71 10.96
N LEU A 64 -2.03 -19.42 11.98
CA LEU A 64 -0.63 -19.86 12.08
C LEU A 64 -0.14 -20.64 10.84
N PRO A 65 -0.87 -21.63 10.29
CA PRO A 65 -0.42 -22.36 9.10
C PRO A 65 -0.22 -21.44 7.88
N ALA A 66 -1.09 -20.44 7.70
CA ALA A 66 -0.98 -19.48 6.61
C ALA A 66 0.22 -18.54 6.79
N GLN A 67 0.55 -18.18 8.04
CA GLN A 67 1.74 -17.39 8.35
C GLN A 67 3.03 -18.16 8.03
N GLU A 68 3.09 -19.45 8.38
CA GLU A 68 4.23 -20.33 8.09
C GLU A 68 4.43 -20.51 6.59
N GLU A 69 3.34 -20.78 5.86
CA GLU A 69 3.39 -20.90 4.40
C GLU A 69 3.79 -19.58 3.74
N CYS A 70 3.27 -18.43 4.21
CA CYS A 70 3.67 -17.12 3.75
C CYS A 70 5.18 -16.88 3.94
N LEU A 71 5.71 -17.20 5.12
CA LEU A 71 7.15 -17.07 5.40
C LEU A 71 7.97 -17.96 4.46
N ALA A 72 7.58 -19.22 4.29
CA ALA A 72 8.27 -20.15 3.41
C ALA A 72 8.26 -19.69 1.94
N ALA A 73 7.11 -19.23 1.44
CA ALA A 73 6.95 -18.70 0.09
C ALA A 73 7.80 -17.45 -0.13
N LEU A 74 7.80 -16.52 0.81
CA LEU A 74 8.59 -15.28 0.72
C LEU A 74 10.10 -15.57 0.75
N VAL A 75 10.54 -16.47 1.64
CA VAL A 75 11.94 -16.93 1.70
C VAL A 75 12.36 -17.59 0.40
N ALA A 76 11.52 -18.44 -0.19
CA ALA A 76 11.80 -19.07 -1.48
C ALA A 76 11.91 -18.03 -2.60
N HIS A 77 10.98 -17.07 -2.65
CA HIS A 77 11.00 -15.99 -3.64
C HIS A 77 12.26 -15.13 -3.52
N LEU A 78 12.62 -14.69 -2.31
CA LEU A 78 13.82 -13.89 -2.08
C LEU A 78 15.10 -14.67 -2.42
N LYS A 79 15.19 -15.97 -2.12
CA LYS A 79 16.34 -16.80 -2.53
C LYS A 79 16.49 -16.88 -4.06
N ALA A 80 15.37 -16.99 -4.78
CA ALA A 80 15.38 -17.14 -6.23
C ALA A 80 15.66 -15.83 -6.97
N HIS A 81 15.10 -14.71 -6.51
CA HIS A 81 15.10 -13.45 -7.26
C HIS A 81 15.89 -12.32 -6.61
N HIS A 82 16.18 -12.43 -5.32
CA HIS A 82 16.85 -11.40 -4.52
C HIS A 82 17.87 -11.97 -3.51
N PRO A 83 18.76 -12.89 -3.90
CA PRO A 83 19.62 -13.64 -2.96
C PRO A 83 20.49 -12.74 -2.08
N GLN A 84 20.85 -11.55 -2.55
CA GLN A 84 21.60 -10.55 -1.78
C GLN A 84 20.86 -10.03 -0.54
N HIS A 85 19.53 -10.18 -0.48
CA HIS A 85 18.69 -9.70 0.63
C HIS A 85 18.32 -10.81 1.63
N MET A 86 18.87 -12.03 1.48
CA MET A 86 18.54 -13.19 2.30
C MET A 86 19.20 -13.21 3.68
N HIS A 87 20.17 -12.34 3.95
CA HIS A 87 20.83 -12.28 5.25
C HIS A 87 20.04 -11.40 6.22
N ALA A 88 19.22 -12.02 7.08
CA ALA A 88 18.48 -11.33 8.12
C ALA A 88 18.43 -12.17 9.42
N PRO A 89 18.93 -11.65 10.57
CA PRO A 89 18.84 -12.34 11.86
C PRO A 89 17.40 -12.73 12.25
N SER A 90 16.40 -11.96 11.82
CA SER A 90 14.99 -12.21 12.10
C SER A 90 14.45 -13.51 11.48
N LEU A 91 15.12 -14.11 10.49
CA LEU A 91 14.72 -15.39 9.90
C LEU A 91 14.80 -16.55 10.91
N THR A 92 15.76 -16.48 11.84
CA THR A 92 16.06 -17.55 12.79
C THR A 92 15.48 -17.28 14.17
N ASP A 93 14.81 -16.14 14.37
CA ASP A 93 14.20 -15.80 15.64
C ASP A 93 12.84 -16.50 15.80
N GLU A 94 12.88 -17.70 16.36
CA GLU A 94 11.68 -18.51 16.59
C GLU A 94 10.71 -17.90 17.59
N THR A 95 11.11 -16.88 18.35
CA THR A 95 10.24 -16.17 19.30
C THR A 95 9.24 -15.24 18.63
N LEU A 96 9.52 -14.83 17.38
CA LEU A 96 8.61 -14.01 16.58
C LEU A 96 7.60 -14.89 15.85
N SER A 97 6.37 -14.38 15.66
CA SER A 97 5.40 -15.02 14.76
C SER A 97 6.01 -15.17 13.34
N PRO A 98 5.64 -16.21 12.58
CA PRO A 98 6.14 -16.39 11.21
C PRO A 98 5.88 -15.19 10.30
N LEU A 99 4.73 -14.49 10.46
CA LEU A 99 4.41 -13.32 9.65
C LEU A 99 5.23 -12.08 10.06
N LEU A 100 5.54 -11.92 11.35
CA LEU A 100 6.49 -10.90 11.80
C LEU A 100 7.87 -11.13 11.17
N ARG A 101 8.38 -12.38 11.24
CA ARG A 101 9.65 -12.75 10.60
C ARG A 101 9.62 -12.41 9.11
N ALA A 102 8.56 -12.80 8.40
CA ALA A 102 8.41 -12.54 6.96
C ALA A 102 8.41 -11.04 6.65
N GLY A 103 7.65 -10.24 7.40
CA GLY A 103 7.55 -8.80 7.19
C GLY A 103 8.84 -8.05 7.52
N MET A 104 9.76 -8.64 8.30
CA MET A 104 11.10 -8.08 8.58
C MET A 104 12.13 -8.36 7.46
N LEU A 105 11.74 -9.07 6.39
CA LEU A 105 12.61 -9.35 5.23
C LEU A 105 12.41 -8.34 4.10
N VAL A 106 11.23 -7.75 4.02
CA VAL A 106 10.75 -6.97 2.87
C VAL A 106 10.19 -5.61 3.30
N GLN A 107 10.16 -4.67 2.36
CA GLN A 107 9.65 -3.32 2.59
C GLN A 107 8.11 -3.30 2.69
N ASP A 108 7.46 -4.20 1.96
CA ASP A 108 6.00 -4.37 1.91
C ASP A 108 5.41 -4.74 3.27
N ASP A 109 4.29 -4.14 3.65
CA ASP A 109 3.44 -4.70 4.69
C ASP A 109 2.78 -5.99 4.20
N LEU A 110 2.51 -6.92 5.12
CA LEU A 110 1.96 -8.23 4.80
C LEU A 110 0.63 -8.42 5.53
N VAL A 111 -0.42 -8.73 4.78
CA VAL A 111 -1.75 -9.03 5.30
C VAL A 111 -2.19 -10.39 4.77
N ILE A 112 -2.59 -11.29 5.66
CA ILE A 112 -3.15 -12.60 5.31
C ILE A 112 -4.67 -12.53 5.37
N MET A 113 -5.29 -12.82 4.23
CA MET A 113 -6.73 -12.95 4.11
C MET A 113 -7.12 -14.42 4.11
N MET A 114 -8.08 -14.79 4.95
CA MET A 114 -8.65 -16.15 4.97
C MET A 114 -10.14 -16.10 4.70
N LYS A 115 -10.64 -17.12 3.99
CA LYS A 115 -12.06 -17.30 3.74
C LYS A 115 -12.70 -18.05 4.91
N ARG A 116 -13.72 -17.46 5.52
CA ARG A 116 -14.54 -18.03 6.60
C ARG A 116 -16.01 -18.02 6.19
N ASP A 117 -16.90 -18.49 7.06
CA ASP A 117 -18.35 -18.55 6.77
C ASP A 117 -18.94 -17.18 6.42
N ALA A 118 -18.51 -16.13 7.11
CA ALA A 118 -18.92 -14.74 6.87
C ALA A 118 -18.22 -14.08 5.66
N GLY A 119 -17.29 -14.79 4.98
CA GLY A 119 -16.54 -14.29 3.84
C GLY A 119 -15.04 -14.15 4.12
N TRP A 120 -14.36 -13.39 3.26
CA TRP A 120 -12.93 -13.11 3.40
C TRP A 120 -12.69 -12.10 4.53
N SER A 121 -11.68 -12.33 5.36
CA SER A 121 -11.35 -11.49 6.51
C SER A 121 -9.83 -11.43 6.76
N ILE A 122 -9.36 -10.37 7.40
CA ILE A 122 -7.96 -10.21 7.80
C ILE A 122 -7.69 -11.17 8.97
N ALA A 123 -6.98 -12.26 8.70
CA ALA A 123 -6.67 -13.28 9.69
C ALA A 123 -5.35 -13.01 10.41
N ALA A 124 -4.36 -12.42 9.72
CA ALA A 124 -3.13 -11.94 10.31
C ALA A 124 -2.59 -10.74 9.53
N ALA A 125 -1.88 -9.84 10.17
CA ALA A 125 -1.21 -8.73 9.50
C ALA A 125 0.04 -8.30 10.25
N HIS A 126 1.08 -7.97 9.49
CA HIS A 126 2.17 -7.09 9.89
C HIS A 126 2.07 -5.82 9.02
N LEU A 127 1.37 -4.81 9.56
CA LEU A 127 1.01 -3.55 8.91
C LEU A 127 1.74 -2.38 9.59
N SER A 128 2.97 -2.12 9.16
CA SER A 128 3.79 -1.03 9.72
C SER A 128 3.52 0.31 9.06
N PHE A 129 3.03 0.35 7.82
CA PHE A 129 2.96 1.56 7.01
C PHE A 129 1.54 1.82 6.46
N PRO A 130 0.50 1.86 7.33
CA PRO A 130 -0.85 2.13 6.89
C PRO A 130 -0.97 3.51 6.21
N SER A 131 -1.97 3.65 5.34
CA SER A 131 -2.32 4.93 4.69
C SER A 131 -3.68 5.40 5.22
N SER A 132 -3.68 5.94 6.44
CA SER A 132 -4.88 6.46 7.11
C SER A 132 -5.95 5.41 7.39
N TRP A 133 -5.54 4.28 7.98
CA TRP A 133 -6.46 3.32 8.59
C TRP A 133 -5.76 2.54 9.71
N SER A 134 -6.53 2.04 10.67
CA SER A 134 -6.03 1.28 11.81
C SER A 134 -6.21 -0.23 11.58
N LEU A 135 -5.15 -1.01 11.83
CA LEU A 135 -5.25 -2.47 11.81
C LEU A 135 -6.32 -2.95 12.81
N ALA A 136 -6.34 -2.38 14.02
CA ALA A 136 -7.28 -2.78 15.07
C ALA A 136 -8.75 -2.59 14.66
N GLU A 137 -9.05 -1.58 13.85
CA GLU A 137 -10.42 -1.30 13.39
C GLU A 137 -10.89 -2.26 12.28
N LYS A 138 -9.95 -2.81 11.50
CA LYS A 138 -10.25 -3.64 10.33
C LYS A 138 -9.98 -5.13 10.56
N PHE A 139 -9.24 -5.47 11.60
CA PHE A 139 -8.82 -6.84 11.90
C PHE A 139 -10.00 -7.77 12.20
N ASP A 140 -9.93 -9.00 11.67
CA ASP A 140 -10.93 -10.06 11.83
C ASP A 140 -12.37 -9.67 11.44
N ARG A 141 -12.49 -8.69 10.54
CA ARG A 141 -13.78 -8.28 9.96
C ARG A 141 -13.94 -8.79 8.54
N PRO A 142 -15.17 -9.13 8.12
CA PRO A 142 -15.48 -9.42 6.72
C PRO A 142 -15.11 -8.26 5.79
N MET A 143 -14.72 -8.58 4.56
CA MET A 143 -14.30 -7.58 3.57
C MET A 143 -15.33 -6.48 3.32
N GLU A 144 -16.63 -6.79 3.43
CA GLU A 144 -17.69 -5.79 3.27
C GLU A 144 -17.67 -4.75 4.40
N GLU A 145 -17.41 -5.17 5.64
CA GLU A 145 -17.27 -4.27 6.79
C GLU A 145 -15.97 -3.47 6.72
N VAL A 146 -14.89 -4.09 6.25
CA VAL A 146 -13.61 -3.40 6.04
C VAL A 146 -13.78 -2.22 5.09
N HIS A 147 -14.61 -2.36 4.05
CA HIS A 147 -14.84 -1.36 2.99
C HIS A 147 -16.08 -0.47 3.20
N GLU A 148 -16.83 -0.63 4.29
CA GLU A 148 -18.10 0.08 4.55
C GLU A 148 -18.01 1.61 4.36
N HIS A 149 -16.87 2.20 4.68
CA HIS A 149 -16.68 3.65 4.62
C HIS A 149 -16.07 4.15 3.30
N VAL A 150 -15.78 3.24 2.37
CA VAL A 150 -15.16 3.56 1.08
C VAL A 150 -16.26 3.86 0.05
N PRO A 151 -16.33 5.08 -0.52
CA PRO A 151 -17.31 5.44 -1.53
C PRO A 151 -17.39 4.43 -2.68
N GLY A 152 -18.55 3.81 -2.84
CA GLY A 152 -18.84 2.85 -3.92
C GLY A 152 -18.42 1.41 -3.63
N PHE A 153 -17.97 1.08 -2.42
CA PHE A 153 -17.51 -0.26 -2.03
C PHE A 153 -18.26 -0.83 -0.81
N GLN A 154 -19.36 -0.20 -0.42
CA GLN A 154 -20.20 -0.67 0.68
C GLN A 154 -20.83 -2.04 0.38
N GLY A 155 -21.25 -2.75 1.42
CA GLY A 155 -21.98 -4.02 1.28
C GLY A 155 -23.16 -3.90 0.30
N GLY A 156 -23.36 -4.92 -0.53
CA GLY A 156 -24.38 -4.93 -1.59
C GLY A 156 -24.05 -4.11 -2.85
N THR A 157 -22.93 -3.38 -2.89
CA THR A 157 -22.49 -2.70 -4.13
C THR A 157 -21.85 -3.67 -5.12
N ARG A 158 -21.83 -3.29 -6.42
CA ARG A 158 -21.14 -4.06 -7.47
C ARG A 158 -19.65 -4.26 -7.16
N ASN A 159 -18.98 -3.27 -6.56
CA ASN A 159 -17.56 -3.37 -6.25
C ASN A 159 -17.29 -4.34 -5.10
N ALA A 160 -18.12 -4.33 -4.04
CA ALA A 160 -18.01 -5.30 -2.95
C ALA A 160 -18.14 -6.74 -3.46
N ALA A 161 -19.16 -7.01 -4.29
CA ALA A 161 -19.34 -8.31 -4.93
C ALA A 161 -18.16 -8.70 -5.83
N MET A 162 -17.60 -7.73 -6.57
CA MET A 162 -16.45 -7.96 -7.44
C MET A 162 -15.18 -8.33 -6.65
N ILE A 163 -14.92 -7.67 -5.51
CA ILE A 163 -13.79 -8.00 -4.63
C ILE A 163 -13.88 -9.45 -4.15
N ASN A 164 -15.04 -9.85 -3.61
CA ASN A 164 -15.25 -11.22 -3.16
C ASN A 164 -15.04 -12.23 -4.30
N ARG A 165 -15.57 -11.92 -5.49
CA ARG A 165 -15.37 -12.75 -6.68
C ARG A 165 -13.90 -12.86 -7.09
N ILE A 166 -13.13 -11.77 -6.99
CA ILE A 166 -11.69 -11.80 -7.27
C ILE A 166 -10.99 -12.74 -6.30
N PHE A 167 -11.26 -12.62 -5.00
CA PHE A 167 -10.57 -13.43 -3.98
C PHE A 167 -10.94 -14.91 -4.11
N ASP A 168 -12.21 -15.20 -4.41
CA ASP A 168 -12.69 -16.56 -4.67
C ASP A 168 -12.00 -17.21 -5.88
N ASN A 169 -11.79 -16.44 -6.96
CA ASN A 169 -11.24 -16.96 -8.22
C ASN A 169 -9.73 -16.78 -8.37
N LEU A 170 -9.05 -16.09 -7.44
CA LEU A 170 -7.59 -15.99 -7.45
C LEU A 170 -7.02 -17.40 -7.36
N ALA A 171 -6.08 -17.73 -8.24
CA ALA A 171 -5.47 -19.06 -8.34
C ALA A 171 -4.00 -19.00 -7.89
N PRO A 172 -3.47 -20.06 -7.23
CA PRO A 172 -2.05 -20.16 -6.95
C PRO A 172 -1.21 -20.05 -8.22
N GLY A 173 -0.08 -19.35 -8.13
CA GLY A 173 0.82 -19.09 -9.28
C GLY A 173 0.35 -18.02 -10.27
N LEU A 174 -0.85 -17.46 -10.09
CA LEU A 174 -1.38 -16.35 -10.89
C LEU A 174 -1.65 -15.13 -10.00
N PRO A 175 -0.61 -14.46 -9.49
CA PRO A 175 -0.80 -13.31 -8.64
C PRO A 175 -1.35 -12.13 -9.45
N ALA A 176 -1.99 -11.21 -8.75
CA ALA A 176 -2.50 -9.97 -9.33
C ALA A 176 -1.84 -8.77 -8.64
N GLU A 177 -1.78 -7.64 -9.34
CA GLU A 177 -1.37 -6.37 -8.76
C GLU A 177 -2.37 -5.27 -9.08
N ARG A 178 -2.41 -4.26 -8.21
CA ARG A 178 -3.07 -2.98 -8.47
C ARG A 178 -2.24 -1.87 -7.84
N PHE A 179 -2.56 -0.65 -8.23
CA PHE A 179 -2.02 0.54 -7.60
C PHE A 179 -3.14 1.35 -6.96
N ASN A 180 -2.86 1.85 -5.77
CA ASN A 180 -3.68 2.86 -5.11
C ASN A 180 -2.77 4.07 -4.82
N TRP A 181 -3.37 5.23 -4.61
CA TRP A 181 -2.62 6.41 -4.19
C TRP A 181 -3.47 7.35 -3.36
N SER A 182 -2.79 8.11 -2.51
CA SER A 182 -3.35 9.16 -1.66
C SER A 182 -2.38 10.33 -1.56
N ILE A 183 -2.84 11.42 -0.96
CA ILE A 183 -2.00 12.57 -0.64
C ILE A 183 -1.91 12.63 0.88
N ASN A 184 -0.68 12.63 1.38
CA ASN A 184 -0.38 12.86 2.78
C ASN A 184 0.31 14.21 2.92
N TRP A 185 0.11 14.87 4.06
CA TRP A 185 0.69 16.20 4.34
C TRP A 185 1.99 16.14 5.13
N LYS A 186 2.60 14.96 5.20
CA LYS A 186 3.87 14.71 5.88
C LYS A 186 4.50 13.44 5.33
N GLU A 187 5.80 13.49 5.07
CA GLU A 187 6.61 12.33 4.68
C GLU A 187 6.86 11.45 5.91
N LYS A 188 5.93 10.53 6.19
CA LYS A 188 6.05 9.53 7.26
C LYS A 188 5.56 8.16 6.82
N LEU A 189 6.32 7.12 7.17
CA LEU A 189 5.98 5.74 6.84
C LEU A 189 4.81 5.22 7.68
N PHE A 190 4.88 5.34 9.01
CA PHE A 190 3.75 5.00 9.89
C PHE A 190 2.71 6.12 9.90
N HIS A 191 1.55 5.89 9.27
CA HIS A 191 0.48 6.89 9.13
C HIS A 191 -0.92 6.29 9.37
N PRO A 192 -1.28 5.88 10.59
CA PRO A 192 -2.61 5.33 10.87
C PRO A 192 -3.70 6.41 10.97
N GLU A 193 -3.30 7.67 11.19
CA GLU A 193 -4.20 8.78 11.47
C GLU A 193 -5.15 9.08 10.29
N THR A 194 -6.43 9.19 10.59
CA THR A 194 -7.51 9.63 9.69
C THR A 194 -7.83 11.10 9.97
N GLY A 195 -6.84 11.98 9.77
CA GLY A 195 -6.92 13.38 10.16
C GLY A 195 -6.70 14.31 8.98
N ARG A 196 -7.51 15.37 8.91
CA ARG A 196 -7.23 16.51 8.02
C ARG A 196 -6.07 17.33 8.57
N ASN A 197 -5.30 17.94 7.67
CA ASN A 197 -4.30 18.94 8.03
C ASN A 197 -4.53 20.19 7.17
N ASP A 198 -5.47 21.04 7.56
CA ASP A 198 -5.90 22.20 6.77
C ASP A 198 -4.84 23.31 6.72
N ASP A 199 -3.89 23.32 7.67
CA ASP A 199 -2.77 24.26 7.75
C ASP A 199 -1.60 23.88 6.81
N ALA A 200 -1.58 22.64 6.32
CA ALA A 200 -0.53 22.16 5.43
C ALA A 200 -0.40 23.02 4.17
N GLN A 201 0.84 23.26 3.78
CA GLN A 201 1.16 23.96 2.55
C GLN A 201 1.27 22.97 1.40
N PRO A 202 0.91 23.36 0.15
CA PRO A 202 0.98 22.46 -1.00
C PRO A 202 2.33 21.77 -1.20
N HIS A 203 3.45 22.44 -0.93
CA HIS A 203 4.79 21.87 -1.10
C HIS A 203 5.15 20.79 -0.06
N GLU A 204 4.38 20.68 1.03
CA GLU A 204 4.51 19.62 2.04
C GLU A 204 3.77 18.33 1.64
N ALA A 205 2.97 18.40 0.57
CA ALA A 205 2.26 17.24 0.06
C ALA A 205 3.23 16.14 -0.39
N VAL A 206 2.87 14.90 -0.07
CA VAL A 206 3.54 13.69 -0.47
C VAL A 206 2.51 12.81 -1.15
N VAL A 207 2.76 12.43 -2.39
CA VAL A 207 1.96 11.43 -3.07
C VAL A 207 2.39 10.08 -2.52
N ARG A 208 1.48 9.43 -1.79
CA ARG A 208 1.71 8.11 -1.22
C ARG A 208 1.11 7.06 -2.15
N VAL A 209 1.96 6.36 -2.87
CA VAL A 209 1.58 5.31 -3.82
C VAL A 209 1.69 3.96 -3.13
N GLU A 210 0.65 3.15 -3.26
CA GLU A 210 0.62 1.77 -2.78
C GLU A 210 0.69 0.84 -4.00
N ARG A 211 1.76 0.07 -4.10
CA ARG A 211 1.77 -1.13 -4.95
C ARG A 211 1.21 -2.28 -4.12
N GLN A 212 0.10 -2.81 -4.59
CA GLN A 212 -0.72 -3.79 -3.89
C GLN A 212 -0.69 -5.10 -4.67
N THR A 213 -0.24 -6.20 -4.06
CA THR A 213 -0.25 -7.52 -4.72
C THR A 213 -1.13 -8.51 -3.97
N LEU A 214 -1.78 -9.40 -4.71
CA LEU A 214 -2.59 -10.50 -4.18
C LEU A 214 -2.02 -11.82 -4.68
N THR A 215 -1.53 -12.65 -3.77
CA THR A 215 -0.94 -13.96 -4.08
C THR A 215 -1.66 -15.04 -3.28
N LYS A 216 -2.27 -16.03 -3.95
CA LYS A 216 -2.91 -17.15 -3.25
C LYS A 216 -1.89 -18.24 -2.91
N LEU A 217 -1.90 -18.64 -1.65
CA LEU A 217 -1.06 -19.69 -1.12
C LEU A 217 -1.61 -21.07 -1.51
N PRO A 218 -0.80 -21.97 -2.10
CA PRO A 218 -1.28 -23.24 -2.65
C PRO A 218 -1.72 -24.28 -1.61
N VAL A 219 -1.18 -24.25 -0.39
CA VAL A 219 -1.48 -25.24 0.66
C VAL A 219 -2.68 -24.80 1.49
N THR A 220 -2.63 -23.61 2.07
CA THR A 220 -3.71 -23.10 2.94
C THR A 220 -4.86 -22.45 2.19
N GLY A 221 -4.66 -22.05 0.93
CA GLY A 221 -5.65 -21.30 0.16
C GLY A 221 -5.84 -19.85 0.63
N ALA A 222 -5.09 -19.39 1.64
CA ALA A 222 -5.10 -18.01 2.09
C ALA A 222 -4.50 -17.08 1.02
N ILE A 223 -4.85 -15.80 1.07
CA ILE A 223 -4.29 -14.79 0.16
C ILE A 223 -3.33 -13.91 0.95
N VAL A 224 -2.09 -13.81 0.46
CA VAL A 224 -1.14 -12.81 0.92
C VAL A 224 -1.37 -11.53 0.13
N PHE A 225 -1.80 -10.50 0.83
CA PHE A 225 -1.93 -9.14 0.35
C PHE A 225 -0.70 -8.34 0.77
N THR A 226 0.16 -8.00 -0.19
CA THR A 226 1.34 -7.16 0.08
C THR A 226 1.07 -5.70 -0.26
N ILE A 227 1.56 -4.78 0.57
CA ILE A 227 1.37 -3.34 0.37
C ILE A 227 2.74 -2.66 0.45
N ARG A 228 3.33 -2.35 -0.70
CA ARG A 228 4.56 -1.55 -0.80
C ARG A 228 4.20 -0.08 -0.91
N ILE A 229 4.70 0.72 0.02
CA ILE A 229 4.54 2.18 0.02
C ILE A 229 5.69 2.84 -0.72
N TYR A 230 5.38 3.75 -1.63
CA TYR A 230 6.29 4.73 -2.20
C TYR A 230 5.83 6.13 -1.77
N MET A 231 6.77 6.97 -1.35
CA MET A 231 6.49 8.35 -0.93
C MET A 231 7.19 9.29 -1.90
N ASP A 232 6.37 10.03 -2.65
CA ASP A 232 6.82 10.96 -3.66
C ASP A 232 6.47 12.39 -3.22
N PRO A 233 7.39 13.14 -2.58
CA PRO A 233 7.16 14.55 -2.28
C PRO A 233 6.78 15.31 -3.55
N VAL A 234 5.78 16.19 -3.50
CA VAL A 234 5.36 16.91 -4.72
C VAL A 234 6.44 17.84 -5.28
N THR A 235 7.43 18.20 -4.46
CA THR A 235 8.64 18.91 -4.90
C THR A 235 9.54 18.07 -5.82
N ALA A 236 9.40 16.74 -5.82
CA ALA A 236 10.12 15.84 -6.71
C ALA A 236 9.77 16.05 -8.18
N PHE A 237 8.54 16.45 -8.48
CA PHE A 237 8.08 16.68 -9.85
C PHE A 237 8.95 17.75 -10.53
N ARG A 238 9.32 18.84 -9.84
CA ARG A 238 10.21 19.88 -10.40
C ARG A 238 11.56 19.37 -10.90
N ASN A 239 12.06 18.28 -10.31
CA ASN A 239 13.38 17.74 -10.61
C ASN A 239 13.33 16.47 -11.47
N HIS A 240 12.13 16.05 -11.90
CA HIS A 240 11.93 14.86 -12.70
C HIS A 240 11.78 15.23 -14.19
N PRO A 241 12.41 14.51 -15.13
CA PRO A 241 12.30 14.81 -16.57
C PRO A 241 10.85 14.89 -17.09
N ASP A 242 9.99 13.96 -16.62
CA ASP A 242 8.55 13.94 -16.94
C ASP A 242 7.69 14.72 -15.94
N GLY A 243 8.31 15.46 -15.02
CA GLY A 243 7.67 16.09 -13.87
C GLY A 243 6.44 16.93 -14.21
N ARG A 244 6.53 17.74 -15.27
CA ARG A 244 5.41 18.57 -15.75
C ARG A 244 4.21 17.72 -16.15
N ARG A 245 4.43 16.70 -16.97
CA ARG A 245 3.37 15.78 -17.43
C ARG A 245 2.74 15.05 -16.24
N LEU A 246 3.59 14.55 -15.33
CA LEU A 246 3.15 13.80 -14.16
C LEU A 246 2.36 14.68 -13.18
N GLY A 247 2.81 15.92 -12.93
CA GLY A 247 2.14 16.87 -12.06
C GLY A 247 0.81 17.33 -12.63
N ALA A 248 0.75 17.59 -13.94
CA ALA A 248 -0.49 17.91 -14.64
C ALA A 248 -1.50 16.76 -14.59
N ALA A 249 -1.06 15.51 -14.79
CA ALA A 249 -1.93 14.34 -14.70
C ALA A 249 -2.47 14.11 -13.28
N LEU A 250 -1.62 14.30 -12.25
CA LEU A 250 -2.07 14.25 -10.86
C LEU A 250 -3.11 15.35 -10.57
N ALA A 251 -2.89 16.57 -11.05
CA ALA A 251 -3.83 17.68 -10.90
C ALA A 251 -5.19 17.35 -11.56
N GLU A 252 -5.19 16.79 -12.76
CA GLU A 252 -6.41 16.33 -13.45
C GLU A 252 -7.15 15.25 -12.65
N GLN A 253 -6.43 14.26 -12.10
CA GLN A 253 -7.05 13.25 -11.23
C GLN A 253 -7.69 13.86 -9.99
N LEU A 254 -7.03 14.83 -9.35
CA LEU A 254 -7.53 15.51 -8.16
C LEU A 254 -8.79 16.34 -8.46
N GLU A 255 -8.82 17.04 -9.60
CA GLU A 255 -9.98 17.79 -10.08
C GLU A 255 -11.17 16.88 -10.38
N GLY A 256 -10.91 15.65 -10.82
CA GLY A 256 -11.94 14.65 -11.14
C GLY A 256 -12.58 13.94 -9.93
N LEU A 257 -12.10 14.18 -8.70
CA LEU A 257 -12.67 13.56 -7.50
C LEU A 257 -14.03 14.19 -7.12
N ALA A 258 -15.02 13.33 -6.88
CA ALA A 258 -16.32 13.75 -6.37
C ALA A 258 -16.25 14.22 -4.90
N GLY A 259 -17.28 14.93 -4.43
CA GLY A 259 -17.27 15.55 -3.10
C GLY A 259 -17.11 14.56 -1.93
N ASP A 260 -17.74 13.39 -2.01
CA ASP A 260 -17.60 12.30 -1.04
C ASP A 260 -16.22 11.65 -1.09
N GLN A 261 -15.66 11.47 -2.29
CA GLN A 261 -14.31 10.97 -2.52
C GLN A 261 -13.24 11.91 -1.96
N LEU A 262 -13.43 13.23 -2.10
CA LEU A 262 -12.54 14.25 -1.53
C LEU A 262 -12.55 14.20 0.00
N ARG A 263 -13.74 14.13 0.62
CA ARG A 263 -13.86 14.02 2.07
C ARG A 263 -13.22 12.73 2.59
N TYR A 264 -13.45 11.61 1.90
CA TYR A 264 -12.84 10.33 2.25
C TYR A 264 -11.31 10.38 2.18
N LYS A 265 -10.74 11.05 1.17
CA LYS A 265 -9.28 11.26 1.05
C LYS A 265 -8.74 12.43 1.88
N GLY A 266 -9.59 13.19 2.59
CA GLY A 266 -9.20 14.36 3.38
C GLY A 266 -8.65 15.54 2.55
N LEU A 267 -9.20 15.78 1.35
CA LEU A 267 -8.69 16.76 0.38
C LEU A 267 -9.64 17.93 0.07
N ASP A 268 -10.82 17.97 0.67
CA ASP A 268 -11.88 18.91 0.29
C ASP A 268 -11.56 20.39 0.57
N THR A 269 -10.59 20.72 1.43
CA THR A 269 -10.08 22.11 1.57
C THR A 269 -8.76 22.32 0.81
N GLN A 270 -7.89 21.33 0.77
CA GLN A 270 -6.53 21.48 0.24
C GLN A 270 -6.43 21.26 -1.28
N ARG A 271 -7.40 20.57 -1.90
CA ARG A 271 -7.35 20.18 -3.32
C ARG A 271 -6.97 21.35 -4.22
N ASP A 272 -7.68 22.46 -4.13
CA ASP A 272 -7.49 23.57 -5.08
C ASP A 272 -6.11 24.22 -4.92
N ARG A 273 -5.61 24.33 -3.69
CA ARG A 273 -4.26 24.84 -3.41
C ARG A 273 -3.19 23.91 -3.96
N LEU A 274 -3.37 22.59 -3.82
CA LEU A 274 -2.45 21.59 -4.36
C LEU A 274 -2.47 21.54 -5.88
N VAL A 275 -3.64 21.55 -6.50
CA VAL A 275 -3.80 21.60 -7.97
C VAL A 275 -3.12 22.84 -8.53
N ALA A 276 -3.33 24.02 -7.92
CA ALA A 276 -2.68 25.25 -8.33
C ALA A 276 -1.14 25.13 -8.27
N HIS A 277 -0.60 24.53 -7.21
CA HIS A 277 0.84 24.29 -7.06
C HIS A 277 1.39 23.37 -8.17
N LEU A 278 0.74 22.23 -8.41
CA LEU A 278 1.13 21.27 -9.46
C LEU A 278 1.09 21.89 -10.87
N ARG A 279 0.11 22.78 -11.12
CA ARG A 279 -0.03 23.49 -12.41
C ARG A 279 0.96 24.66 -12.55
N GLN A 280 1.29 25.39 -11.49
CA GLN A 280 2.27 26.49 -11.54
C GLN A 280 3.67 26.01 -11.89
N ASP A 281 4.08 24.87 -11.36
CA ASP A 281 5.35 24.22 -11.70
C ASP A 281 5.42 23.82 -13.19
N THR A 282 4.27 23.66 -13.83
CA THR A 282 4.17 23.40 -15.28
C THR A 282 4.32 24.67 -16.12
N ALA A 283 3.94 25.85 -15.60
CA ALA A 283 3.88 27.11 -16.34
C ALA A 283 5.19 27.92 -16.34
N LEU A 284 5.99 27.84 -15.28
CA LEU A 284 7.20 28.67 -15.09
C LEU A 284 8.37 28.33 -16.03
N GLU A 285 8.35 27.19 -16.71
CA GLU A 285 9.40 26.80 -17.68
C GLU A 285 9.05 27.16 -19.14
N ASN A 286 7.80 27.46 -19.48
CA ASN A 286 7.42 27.91 -20.82
C ASN A 286 7.82 29.38 -21.10
N GLN A 287 8.38 30.05 -20.09
CA GLN A 287 8.87 31.44 -20.17
C GLN A 287 10.41 31.53 -20.15
N ARG A 288 11.11 30.39 -20.21
CA ARG A 288 12.57 30.31 -20.36
C ARG A 288 12.92 29.66 -21.68
#